data_AF-A0A8F8AUE6-F1
#
_entry.id   AF-A0A8F8AUE6-F1
#
_cell.length_a   1.000
_cell.length_b   1.000
_cell.length_c   1.000
_cell.angle_alpha   90.00
_cell.angle_beta   90.00
_cell.angle_gamma   90.00
#
_symmetry.space_group_name_H-M   'P 1'
#
loop_
_entity.id
_entity.type
_entity.pdbx_description
1 polymer ?
#
loop_
_entity_poly.entity_id
_entity_poly.type
_entity_poly.pdbx_seq_one_letter_code
_entity_poly.pdbx_strand_id
1 'polypeptide(L)'
;MLKIVHQKAGRHTRPVRAWLKLLWQRIDEDNMTTLAGNLAYVSLLSLVPLIAVVFALFAAFPMFSDVSIQLRHFIFANFMPATGDVIQRYIEQFVANSNKMTAVGACGLIVTALLLMYAIDSALNTIWRSKRTRPKVYSFAVYWMILTLGPLLAGASLAISSYLLSLRWASDLNTVIDNVLRILPLLLSWISFWLLYSIVPTTRVPNRDALVGAFVAALLFEAGKKGFALYITMFPSYQLIYGVLAVIPILFVWVYWTWCIVLLGAEITVTLGEYRKLKLAAEQQEADQP
;
A
#
# COMPACT_ATOMS: atom_id res chain seq x y z
N MET A 1 -26.18 -24.31 11.69
CA MET A 1 -26.26 -23.87 10.27
C MET A 1 -25.00 -24.16 9.44
N LEU A 2 -24.02 -24.94 9.94
CA LEU A 2 -22.81 -25.37 9.21
C LEU A 2 -22.98 -26.66 8.38
N LYS A 3 -24.19 -27.25 8.34
CA LYS A 3 -24.44 -28.57 7.74
C LYS A 3 -24.81 -28.58 6.24
N ILE A 4 -25.00 -27.43 5.59
CA ILE A 4 -25.57 -27.41 4.23
C ILE A 4 -24.49 -27.39 3.12
N VAL A 5 -23.23 -27.15 3.46
CA VAL A 5 -22.13 -27.13 2.45
C VAL A 5 -21.56 -28.53 2.17
N HIS A 6 -21.96 -29.55 2.94
CA HIS A 6 -21.28 -30.85 2.94
C HIS A 6 -21.88 -31.94 2.05
N GLN A 7 -22.77 -31.61 1.11
CA GLN A 7 -23.29 -32.64 0.22
C GLN A 7 -23.20 -32.27 -1.26
N LYS A 8 -22.50 -33.14 -1.98
CA LYS A 8 -22.45 -33.25 -3.44
C LYS A 8 -21.58 -32.21 -4.14
N ALA A 9 -20.28 -32.44 -4.02
CA ALA A 9 -19.32 -31.66 -4.77
C ALA A 9 -18.11 -32.48 -5.32
N GLY A 10 -18.37 -33.31 -6.33
CA GLY A 10 -17.41 -34.01 -7.21
C GLY A 10 -16.09 -33.31 -7.61
N ARG A 11 -15.09 -34.17 -7.80
CA ARG A 11 -13.66 -33.93 -7.79
C ARG A 11 -13.17 -33.09 -8.99
N HIS A 12 -12.13 -32.29 -8.72
CA HIS A 12 -11.28 -31.47 -9.61
C HIS A 12 -11.64 -30.00 -9.94
N THR A 13 -12.87 -29.59 -10.28
CA THR A 13 -13.18 -28.17 -10.60
C THR A 13 -13.66 -27.31 -9.42
N ARG A 14 -13.67 -27.88 -8.21
CA ARG A 14 -14.26 -27.28 -7.00
C ARG A 14 -13.31 -26.61 -5.99
N PRO A 15 -11.98 -26.81 -5.95
CA PRO A 15 -11.17 -26.23 -4.88
C PRO A 15 -11.05 -24.70 -5.00
N VAL A 16 -10.84 -24.19 -6.21
CA VAL A 16 -10.74 -22.75 -6.46
C VAL A 16 -12.06 -22.03 -6.20
N ARG A 17 -13.20 -22.63 -6.59
CA ARG A 17 -14.53 -22.06 -6.31
C ARG A 17 -14.82 -22.00 -4.81
N ALA A 18 -14.44 -23.04 -4.07
CA ALA A 18 -14.58 -23.06 -2.61
C ALA A 18 -13.70 -21.99 -1.94
N TRP A 19 -12.45 -21.84 -2.39
CA TRP A 19 -11.55 -20.80 -1.90
C TRP A 19 -12.06 -19.39 -2.24
N LEU A 20 -12.53 -19.16 -3.47
CA LEU A 20 -13.14 -17.88 -3.86
C LEU A 20 -14.37 -17.54 -3.04
N LYS A 21 -15.20 -18.53 -2.70
CA LYS A 21 -16.36 -18.32 -1.82
C LYS A 21 -15.92 -17.93 -0.40
N LEU A 22 -14.89 -18.59 0.13
CA LEU A 22 -14.30 -18.25 1.43
C LEU A 22 -13.71 -16.83 1.43
N LEU A 23 -13.01 -16.46 0.36
CA LEU A 23 -12.46 -15.12 0.16
C LEU A 23 -13.58 -14.08 0.15
N TRP A 24 -14.64 -14.30 -0.63
CA TRP A 24 -15.77 -13.37 -0.67
C TRP A 24 -16.46 -13.21 0.67
N GLN A 25 -16.66 -14.33 1.38
CA GLN A 25 -17.26 -14.29 2.70
C GLN A 25 -16.42 -13.47 3.68
N ARG A 26 -15.08 -13.60 3.65
CA ARG A 26 -14.20 -12.80 4.50
C ARG A 26 -14.20 -11.32 4.15
N ILE A 27 -14.15 -10.97 2.87
CA ILE A 27 -14.19 -9.57 2.42
C ILE A 27 -15.44 -8.86 2.96
N ASP A 28 -16.58 -9.57 2.98
CA ASP A 28 -17.85 -9.07 3.50
C ASP A 28 -17.86 -9.00 5.04
N GLU A 29 -17.43 -10.08 5.72
CA GLU A 29 -17.33 -10.13 7.19
C GLU A 29 -16.42 -9.02 7.75
N ASP A 30 -15.26 -8.80 7.13
CA ASP A 30 -14.25 -7.84 7.57
C ASP A 30 -14.56 -6.41 7.06
N ASN A 31 -15.67 -6.20 6.35
CA ASN A 31 -16.11 -4.90 5.79
C ASN A 31 -14.96 -4.17 5.08
N MET A 32 -14.25 -4.88 4.20
CA MET A 32 -12.96 -4.46 3.63
C MET A 32 -13.00 -3.05 3.02
N THR A 33 -14.09 -2.71 2.32
CA THR A 33 -14.27 -1.40 1.68
C THR A 33 -14.39 -0.26 2.69
N THR A 34 -15.06 -0.50 3.83
CA THR A 34 -15.17 0.46 4.93
C THR A 34 -13.82 0.63 5.62
N LEU A 35 -13.08 -0.47 5.81
CA LEU A 35 -11.74 -0.44 6.37
C LEU A 35 -10.76 0.33 5.47
N ALA A 36 -10.83 0.11 4.15
CA ALA A 36 -10.07 0.89 3.17
C ALA A 36 -10.43 2.38 3.21
N GLY A 37 -11.71 2.71 3.40
CA GLY A 37 -12.17 4.09 3.57
C GLY A 37 -11.57 4.78 4.79
N ASN A 38 -11.56 4.10 5.94
CA ASN A 38 -10.93 4.60 7.15
C ASN A 38 -9.42 4.81 6.95
N LEU A 39 -8.72 3.83 6.37
CA LEU A 39 -7.28 3.94 6.10
C LEU A 39 -6.98 5.09 5.13
N ALA A 40 -7.81 5.30 4.11
CA ALA A 40 -7.66 6.41 3.17
C ALA A 40 -7.84 7.75 3.87
N TYR A 41 -8.88 7.90 4.70
CA TYR A 41 -9.10 9.11 5.50
C TYR A 41 -7.91 9.41 6.41
N VAL A 42 -7.44 8.43 7.18
CA VAL A 42 -6.29 8.62 8.07
C VAL A 42 -5.00 8.90 7.27
N SER A 43 -4.80 8.26 6.12
CA SER A 43 -3.65 8.51 5.24
C SER A 43 -3.62 9.93 4.71
N LEU A 44 -4.76 10.48 4.30
CA LEU A 44 -4.86 11.85 3.80
C LEU A 44 -4.57 12.89 4.90
N LEU A 45 -5.12 12.67 6.11
CA LEU A 45 -4.83 13.53 7.25
C LEU A 45 -3.37 13.48 7.70
N SER A 46 -2.75 12.30 7.57
CA SER A 46 -1.35 12.08 7.96
C SER A 46 -0.34 12.38 6.86
N LEU A 47 -0.78 12.71 5.63
CA LEU A 47 0.11 12.95 4.49
C LEU A 47 1.12 14.07 4.76
N VAL A 48 0.63 15.24 5.22
CA VAL A 48 1.50 16.38 5.56
C VAL A 48 2.43 16.05 6.73
N PRO A 49 1.94 15.53 7.87
CA PRO A 49 2.80 15.05 8.96
C PRO A 49 3.85 14.04 8.56
N LEU A 50 3.51 13.09 7.69
CA LEU A 50 4.41 12.03 7.27
C LEU A 50 5.56 12.59 6.43
N ILE A 51 5.25 13.48 5.48
CA ILE A 51 6.25 14.20 4.70
C ILE A 51 7.20 14.98 5.62
N ALA A 52 6.65 15.67 6.63
CA ALA A 52 7.45 16.42 7.61
C ALA A 52 8.43 15.53 8.38
N VAL A 53 7.96 14.38 8.87
CA VAL A 53 8.80 13.43 9.62
C VAL A 53 9.87 12.83 8.73
N VAL A 54 9.55 12.48 7.48
CA VAL A 54 10.52 11.97 6.51
C VAL A 54 11.61 13.02 6.24
N PHE A 55 11.26 14.28 6.01
CA PHE A 55 12.24 15.35 5.83
C PHE A 55 13.08 15.59 7.09
N ALA A 56 12.48 15.59 8.27
CA ALA A 56 13.20 15.74 9.53
C ALA A 56 14.22 14.62 9.74
N LEU A 57 13.85 13.36 9.41
CA LEU A 57 14.77 12.23 9.46
C LEU A 57 15.94 12.41 8.49
N PHE A 58 15.68 12.77 7.23
CA PHE A 58 16.77 13.01 6.27
C PHE A 58 17.70 14.17 6.69
N ALA A 59 17.16 15.22 7.30
CA ALA A 59 17.95 16.34 7.82
C ALA A 59 18.77 15.97 9.08
N ALA A 60 18.27 15.05 9.92
CA ALA A 60 18.92 14.66 11.17
C ALA A 60 20.15 13.75 10.98
N PHE A 61 20.28 13.07 9.84
CA PHE A 61 21.37 12.14 9.57
C PHE A 61 22.27 12.67 8.42
N PRO A 62 23.51 13.09 8.73
CA PRO A 62 24.42 13.71 7.74
C PRO A 62 24.73 12.86 6.51
N MET A 63 24.63 11.53 6.61
CA MET A 63 24.83 10.59 5.50
C MET A 63 23.79 10.75 4.37
N PHE A 64 22.63 11.36 4.65
CA PHE A 64 21.57 11.61 3.67
C PHE A 64 21.50 13.06 3.19
N SER A 65 22.48 13.92 3.53
CA SER A 65 22.53 15.30 3.05
C SER A 65 22.50 15.37 1.51
N ASP A 66 23.27 14.51 0.84
CA ASP A 66 23.31 14.41 -0.63
C ASP A 66 22.02 13.80 -1.22
N VAL A 67 21.43 12.81 -0.54
CA VAL A 67 20.14 12.21 -0.92
C VAL A 67 19.01 13.23 -0.77
N SER A 68 19.05 14.10 0.24
CA SER A 68 18.05 15.16 0.42
C SER A 68 18.09 16.18 -0.72
N ILE A 69 19.28 16.48 -1.24
CA ILE A 69 19.47 17.35 -2.42
C ILE A 69 18.97 16.64 -3.67
N GLN A 70 19.30 15.36 -3.87
CA GLN A 70 18.83 14.58 -5.02
C GLN A 70 17.31 14.33 -4.99
N LEU A 71 16.72 14.08 -3.83
CA LEU A 71 15.27 13.90 -3.66
C LEU A 71 14.55 15.21 -3.95
N ARG A 72 15.09 16.34 -3.47
CA ARG A 72 14.63 17.68 -3.82
C ARG A 72 14.72 17.91 -5.33
N HIS A 73 15.85 17.57 -5.94
CA HIS A 73 16.06 17.71 -7.39
C HIS A 73 15.20 16.75 -8.23
N PHE A 74 14.88 15.56 -7.71
CA PHE A 74 14.00 14.58 -8.34
C PHE A 74 12.54 15.01 -8.28
N ILE A 75 12.07 15.46 -7.11
CA ILE A 75 10.74 16.07 -6.94
C ILE A 75 10.64 17.28 -7.87
N PHE A 76 11.67 18.11 -7.91
CA PHE A 76 11.68 19.30 -8.74
C PHE A 76 11.69 18.96 -10.25
N ALA A 77 12.62 18.12 -10.72
CA ALA A 77 12.72 17.79 -12.14
C ALA A 77 11.53 16.99 -12.69
N ASN A 78 10.87 16.16 -11.86
CA ASN A 78 9.83 15.23 -12.34
C ASN A 78 8.39 15.69 -12.00
N PHE A 79 8.19 16.52 -10.98
CA PHE A 79 6.86 17.06 -10.63
C PHE A 79 6.67 18.55 -10.97
N MET A 80 7.70 19.30 -11.39
CA MET A 80 7.59 20.74 -11.70
C MET A 80 7.49 21.21 -13.16
N PRO A 81 7.55 20.42 -14.24
CA PRO A 81 7.66 21.04 -15.57
C PRO A 81 6.43 21.87 -16.01
N ALA A 82 5.30 21.84 -15.28
CA ALA A 82 4.11 22.64 -15.61
C ALA A 82 3.42 23.39 -14.44
N THR A 83 3.90 23.32 -13.19
CA THR A 83 3.22 23.91 -12.00
C THR A 83 4.21 24.40 -10.91
N GLY A 84 5.41 24.81 -11.31
CA GLY A 84 6.56 25.07 -10.41
C GLY A 84 6.31 26.12 -9.31
N ASP A 85 5.74 27.28 -9.62
CA ASP A 85 5.74 28.42 -8.68
C ASP A 85 4.85 28.22 -7.45
N VAL A 86 3.72 27.52 -7.59
CA VAL A 86 2.76 27.35 -6.49
C VAL A 86 3.30 26.32 -5.49
N ILE A 87 3.73 25.16 -5.97
CA ILE A 87 4.26 24.08 -5.11
C ILE A 87 5.60 24.49 -4.50
N GLN A 88 6.46 25.20 -5.24
CA GLN A 88 7.71 25.73 -4.70
C GLN A 88 7.45 26.72 -3.56
N ARG A 89 6.52 27.68 -3.73
CA ARG A 89 6.11 28.57 -2.64
C ARG A 89 5.55 27.80 -1.45
N TYR A 90 4.75 26.76 -1.66
CA TYR A 90 4.25 25.93 -0.55
C TYR A 90 5.36 25.15 0.16
N ILE A 91 6.35 24.62 -0.55
CA ILE A 91 7.50 23.92 0.05
C ILE A 91 8.40 24.92 0.79
N GLU A 92 8.73 26.05 0.18
CA GLU A 92 9.52 27.11 0.83
C GLU A 92 8.81 27.67 2.06
N GLN A 93 7.50 27.91 1.95
CA GLN A 93 6.65 28.36 3.06
C GLN A 93 6.50 27.28 4.13
N PHE A 94 6.44 26.00 3.75
CA PHE A 94 6.45 24.88 4.69
C PHE A 94 7.78 24.80 5.45
N VAL A 95 8.91 24.93 4.77
CA VAL A 95 10.24 24.97 5.41
C VAL A 95 10.38 26.19 6.33
N ALA A 96 9.94 27.37 5.86
CA ALA A 96 9.94 28.59 6.65
C ALA A 96 9.02 28.50 7.89
N ASN A 97 7.85 27.85 7.75
CA ASN A 97 6.94 27.60 8.86
C ASN A 97 7.44 26.48 9.78
N SER A 98 8.20 25.50 9.26
CA SER A 98 8.82 24.44 10.04
C SER A 98 9.88 25.00 10.99
N ASN A 99 10.58 26.07 10.61
CA ASN A 99 11.49 26.81 11.51
C ASN A 99 10.74 27.62 12.59
N LYS A 100 9.44 27.87 12.42
CA LYS A 100 8.55 28.47 13.43
C LYS A 100 7.73 27.42 14.18
N MET A 101 7.96 26.13 13.91
CA MET A 101 7.17 25.06 14.49
C MET A 101 7.47 24.95 15.98
N THR A 102 6.46 25.21 16.80
CA THR A 102 6.54 25.00 18.24
C THR A 102 6.67 23.51 18.54
N ALA A 103 7.26 23.15 19.69
CA ALA A 103 7.35 21.76 20.14
C ALA A 103 5.98 21.05 20.13
N VAL A 104 4.89 21.80 20.36
CA VAL A 104 3.50 21.32 20.28
C VAL A 104 3.12 20.90 18.86
N GLY A 105 3.48 21.69 17.85
CA GLY A 105 3.25 21.34 16.44
C GLY A 105 4.01 20.08 16.03
N ALA A 106 5.29 19.99 16.40
CA ALA A 106 6.11 18.80 16.15
C ALA A 106 5.52 17.53 16.78
N CYS A 107 5.07 17.62 18.04
CA CYS A 107 4.37 16.53 18.71
C CYS A 107 3.09 16.13 17.99
N GLY A 108 2.29 17.10 17.52
CA GLY A 108 1.07 16.83 16.74
C GLY A 108 1.35 16.05 15.45
N LEU A 109 2.44 16.36 14.74
CA LEU A 109 2.83 15.63 13.52
C LEU A 109 3.24 14.19 13.83
N ILE A 110 4.04 13.98 14.88
CA ILE A 110 4.45 12.64 15.33
C ILE A 110 3.22 11.83 15.72
N VAL A 111 2.30 12.40 16.50
CA VAL A 111 1.06 11.72 16.90
C VAL A 111 0.24 11.32 15.67
N THR A 112 0.12 12.21 14.68
CA THR A 112 -0.67 11.92 13.46
C THR A 112 -0.01 10.82 12.62
N ALA A 113 1.31 10.80 12.51
CA ALA A 113 2.03 9.71 11.85
C ALA A 113 1.86 8.38 12.61
N LEU A 114 1.89 8.40 13.94
CA LEU A 114 1.64 7.22 14.77
C LEU A 114 0.19 6.72 14.65
N LEU A 115 -0.79 7.62 14.49
CA LEU A 115 -2.18 7.26 14.24
C LEU A 115 -2.35 6.49 12.92
N LEU A 116 -1.66 6.91 11.86
CA LEU A 116 -1.65 6.14 10.61
C LEU A 116 -1.07 4.74 10.82
N MET A 117 0.08 4.63 11.48
CA MET A 117 0.70 3.33 11.74
C MET A 117 -0.18 2.41 12.57
N TYR A 118 -0.82 2.97 13.60
CA TYR A 118 -1.80 2.26 14.41
C TYR A 118 -3.00 1.80 13.58
N ALA A 119 -3.52 2.63 12.68
CA ALA A 119 -4.63 2.27 11.81
C ALA A 119 -4.26 1.10 10.87
N ILE A 120 -3.05 1.13 10.28
CA ILE A 120 -2.54 0.05 9.43
C ILE A 120 -2.37 -1.25 10.22
N ASP A 121 -1.71 -1.19 11.38
CA ASP A 121 -1.49 -2.35 12.25
C ASP A 121 -2.84 -2.93 12.71
N SER A 122 -3.77 -2.08 13.14
CA SER A 122 -5.11 -2.51 13.53
C SER A 122 -5.87 -3.14 12.37
N ALA A 123 -5.83 -2.57 11.16
CA ALA A 123 -6.53 -3.10 10.00
C ALA A 123 -6.01 -4.49 9.61
N LEU A 124 -4.69 -4.66 9.52
CA LEU A 124 -4.11 -5.96 9.20
C LEU A 124 -4.35 -6.97 10.33
N ASN A 125 -4.23 -6.59 11.60
CA ASN A 125 -4.50 -7.53 12.68
C ASN A 125 -5.98 -7.95 12.77
N THR A 126 -6.92 -7.09 12.34
CA THR A 126 -8.33 -7.46 12.17
C THR A 126 -8.50 -8.56 11.12
N ILE A 127 -7.92 -8.39 9.93
CA ILE A 127 -7.97 -9.40 8.85
C ILE A 127 -7.36 -10.74 9.31
N TRP A 128 -6.21 -10.70 9.98
CA TRP A 128 -5.56 -11.90 10.52
C TRP A 128 -6.24 -12.45 11.80
N ARG A 129 -7.31 -11.80 12.29
CA ARG A 129 -8.03 -12.15 13.53
C ARG A 129 -7.09 -12.30 14.72
N SER A 130 -6.05 -11.47 14.78
CA SER A 130 -5.05 -11.58 15.82
C SER A 130 -5.49 -10.89 17.10
N LYS A 131 -5.43 -11.62 18.22
CA LYS A 131 -5.64 -11.08 19.58
C LYS A 131 -4.33 -10.75 20.30
N ARG A 132 -3.18 -10.99 19.66
CA ARG A 132 -1.87 -10.81 20.30
C ARG A 132 -1.40 -9.36 20.19
N THR A 133 -1.02 -8.80 21.32
CA THR A 133 -0.36 -7.50 21.41
C THR A 133 1.14 -7.64 21.15
N ARG A 134 1.69 -6.77 20.31
CA ARG A 134 3.14 -6.69 20.06
C ARG A 134 3.85 -6.03 21.25
N PRO A 135 5.02 -6.53 21.68
CA PRO A 135 5.85 -5.79 22.62
C PRO A 135 6.27 -4.45 22.00
N LYS A 136 6.26 -3.37 22.79
CA LYS A 136 6.45 -1.99 22.31
C LYS A 136 7.74 -1.78 21.50
N VAL A 137 8.83 -2.47 21.87
CA VAL A 137 10.13 -2.39 21.18
C VAL A 137 10.05 -2.90 19.74
N TYR A 138 9.36 -4.02 19.51
CA TYR A 138 9.18 -4.56 18.15
C TYR A 138 8.20 -3.71 17.33
N SER A 139 7.15 -3.19 17.97
CA SER A 139 6.21 -2.26 17.33
C SER A 139 6.92 -1.00 16.82
N PHE A 140 7.85 -0.45 17.60
CA PHE A 140 8.68 0.68 17.17
C PHE A 140 9.50 0.36 15.92
N ALA A 141 10.22 -0.77 15.89
CA ALA A 141 11.04 -1.16 14.73
C ALA A 141 10.20 -1.37 13.47
N VAL A 142 9.03 -1.99 13.60
CA VAL A 142 8.09 -2.19 12.46
C VAL A 142 7.56 -0.86 11.97
N TYR A 143 7.12 0.03 12.87
CA TYR A 143 6.64 1.36 12.47
C TYR A 143 7.74 2.19 11.81
N TRP A 144 8.97 2.08 12.31
CA TRP A 144 10.13 2.75 11.72
C TRP A 144 10.43 2.23 10.30
N MET A 145 10.32 0.92 10.10
CA MET A 145 10.46 0.31 8.77
C MET A 145 9.34 0.74 7.82
N ILE A 146 8.07 0.74 8.24
CA ILE A 146 6.97 1.17 7.38
C ILE A 146 7.12 2.65 7.00
N LEU A 147 7.49 3.50 7.97
CA LEU A 147 7.64 4.94 7.77
C LEU A 147 8.77 5.30 6.80
N THR A 148 9.84 4.53 6.79
CA THR A 148 11.02 4.80 5.95
C THR A 148 10.99 4.01 4.65
N LEU A 149 10.90 2.68 4.75
CA LEU A 149 11.00 1.76 3.63
C LEU A 149 9.73 1.76 2.78
N GLY A 150 8.55 1.91 3.38
CA GLY A 150 7.26 1.91 2.67
C GLY A 150 7.17 3.01 1.62
N PRO A 151 7.25 4.30 1.99
CA PRO A 151 7.28 5.42 1.05
C PRO A 151 8.44 5.34 0.06
N LEU A 152 9.62 4.87 0.48
CA LEU A 152 10.78 4.73 -0.40
C LEU A 152 10.52 3.74 -1.54
N LEU A 153 10.02 2.54 -1.21
CA LEU A 153 9.75 1.51 -2.23
C LEU A 153 8.56 1.87 -3.11
N ALA A 154 7.47 2.41 -2.52
CA ALA A 154 6.30 2.86 -3.27
C ALA A 154 6.65 4.05 -4.17
N GLY A 155 7.40 5.02 -3.65
CA GLY A 155 7.90 6.18 -4.38
C GLY A 155 8.82 5.79 -5.52
N ALA A 156 9.77 4.87 -5.30
CA ALA A 156 10.64 4.34 -6.34
C ALA A 156 9.84 3.60 -7.43
N SER A 157 8.88 2.74 -7.05
CA SER A 157 8.01 2.05 -8.00
C SER A 157 7.21 3.04 -8.87
N LEU A 158 6.62 4.08 -8.25
CA LEU A 158 5.89 5.13 -8.95
C LEU A 158 6.79 5.97 -9.87
N ALA A 159 7.95 6.39 -9.37
CA ALA A 159 8.95 7.16 -10.10
C ALA A 159 9.41 6.46 -11.38
N ILE A 160 9.83 5.19 -11.26
CA ILE A 160 10.29 4.38 -12.39
C ILE A 160 9.14 4.13 -13.37
N SER A 161 7.92 3.88 -12.87
CA SER A 161 6.74 3.70 -13.72
C SER A 161 6.42 4.96 -14.54
N SER A 162 6.52 6.13 -13.92
CA SER A 162 6.30 7.42 -14.58
C SER A 162 7.36 7.70 -15.65
N TYR A 163 8.63 7.45 -15.34
CA TYR A 163 9.75 7.59 -16.27
C TYR A 163 9.62 6.67 -17.49
N LEU A 164 9.21 5.41 -17.29
CA LEU A 164 8.96 4.49 -18.39
C LEU A 164 7.76 4.91 -19.26
N LEU A 165 6.74 5.51 -18.66
CA LEU A 165 5.58 6.01 -19.39
C LEU A 165 5.96 7.19 -20.29
N SER A 166 6.81 8.11 -19.81
CA SER A 166 7.27 9.25 -20.60
C SER A 166 8.22 8.83 -21.73
N LEU A 167 9.12 7.86 -21.49
CA LEU A 167 10.00 7.30 -22.50
C LEU A 167 9.24 6.58 -23.62
N ARG A 168 8.17 5.85 -23.29
CA ARG A 168 7.30 5.21 -24.30
C ARG A 168 6.66 6.19 -25.28
N TRP A 169 6.49 7.45 -24.88
CA TRP A 169 5.99 8.50 -25.77
C TRP A 169 7.11 9.16 -26.57
N ALA A 170 8.38 8.98 -26.17
CA ALA A 170 9.53 9.65 -26.74
C ALA A 170 10.39 8.75 -27.67
N SER A 171 10.41 7.43 -27.52
CA SER A 171 11.24 6.55 -28.36
C SER A 171 10.76 5.08 -28.49
N ASP A 172 11.13 4.44 -29.60
CA ASP A 172 11.05 2.99 -29.79
C ASP A 172 12.14 2.28 -28.98
N LEU A 173 11.75 1.66 -27.86
CA LEU A 173 12.65 1.03 -26.90
C LEU A 173 12.87 -0.45 -27.21
N ASN A 174 14.12 -0.83 -27.53
CA ASN A 174 14.49 -2.21 -27.92
C ASN A 174 15.80 -2.71 -27.25
N THR A 175 16.18 -2.18 -26.08
CA THR A 175 17.40 -2.63 -25.38
C THR A 175 17.10 -3.53 -24.16
N VAL A 176 18.07 -4.35 -23.77
CA VAL A 176 17.98 -5.25 -22.60
C VAL A 176 17.73 -4.49 -21.29
N ILE A 177 18.28 -3.27 -21.18
CA ILE A 177 18.12 -2.39 -20.02
C ILE A 177 16.64 -1.99 -19.85
N ASP A 178 15.92 -1.77 -20.96
CA ASP A 178 14.50 -1.41 -20.93
C ASP A 178 13.62 -2.55 -20.40
N ASN A 179 13.95 -3.80 -20.75
CA ASN A 179 13.22 -4.96 -20.26
C ASN A 179 13.39 -5.15 -18.75
N VAL A 180 14.60 -4.91 -18.21
CA VAL A 180 14.84 -4.94 -16.76
C VAL A 180 14.07 -3.82 -16.06
N LEU A 181 14.12 -2.60 -16.59
CA LEU A 181 13.42 -1.46 -16.02
C LEU A 181 11.89 -1.67 -16.01
N ARG A 182 11.32 -2.34 -17.02
CA ARG A 182 9.87 -2.65 -17.07
C ARG A 182 9.39 -3.59 -15.96
N ILE A 183 10.24 -4.50 -15.50
CA ILE A 183 9.90 -5.49 -14.47
C ILE A 183 10.16 -4.92 -13.07
N LEU A 184 11.07 -3.95 -12.95
CA LEU A 184 11.50 -3.40 -11.68
C LEU A 184 10.36 -2.80 -10.81
N PRO A 185 9.41 -2.00 -11.34
CA PRO A 185 8.27 -1.52 -10.55
C PRO A 185 7.45 -2.64 -9.92
N LEU A 186 7.16 -3.69 -10.69
CA LEU A 186 6.42 -4.85 -10.22
C LEU A 186 7.18 -5.57 -9.11
N LEU A 187 8.50 -5.74 -9.25
CA LEU A 187 9.34 -6.35 -8.23
C LEU A 187 9.37 -5.52 -6.95
N LEU A 188 9.54 -4.20 -7.05
CA LEU A 188 9.53 -3.30 -5.89
C LEU A 188 8.17 -3.34 -5.16
N SER A 189 7.07 -3.30 -5.91
CA SER A 189 5.73 -3.43 -5.34
C SER A 189 5.51 -4.80 -4.72
N TRP A 190 5.97 -5.87 -5.35
CA TRP A 190 5.88 -7.23 -4.82
C TRP A 190 6.65 -7.39 -3.51
N ILE A 191 7.89 -6.92 -3.45
CA ILE A 191 8.71 -6.92 -2.23
C ILE A 191 8.03 -6.07 -1.14
N SER A 192 7.48 -4.91 -1.49
CA SER A 192 6.79 -4.03 -0.54
C SER A 192 5.59 -4.72 0.12
N PHE A 193 4.71 -5.33 -0.69
CA PHE A 193 3.55 -6.05 -0.17
C PHE A 193 3.97 -7.31 0.61
N TRP A 194 5.01 -8.00 0.18
CA TRP A 194 5.53 -9.16 0.90
C TRP A 194 6.03 -8.77 2.30
N LEU A 195 6.83 -7.70 2.40
CA LEU A 195 7.29 -7.17 3.70
C LEU A 195 6.09 -6.75 4.55
N LEU A 196 5.10 -6.07 3.96
CA LEU A 196 3.89 -5.64 4.67
C LEU A 196 3.16 -6.85 5.29
N TYR A 197 2.91 -7.90 4.52
CA TYR A 197 2.16 -9.08 4.97
C TYR A 197 2.96 -10.03 5.85
N SER A 198 4.30 -10.01 5.77
CA SER A 198 5.15 -10.83 6.62
C SER A 198 5.51 -10.16 7.95
N ILE A 199 5.64 -8.83 7.98
CA ILE A 199 6.19 -8.10 9.14
C ILE A 199 5.11 -7.42 9.97
N VAL A 200 3.99 -6.98 9.39
CA VAL A 200 2.99 -6.19 10.12
C VAL A 200 1.95 -7.01 10.89
N PRO A 201 1.49 -8.18 10.43
CA PRO A 201 0.58 -9.02 11.24
C PRO A 201 1.26 -9.56 12.51
N THR A 202 0.60 -9.48 13.68
CA THR A 202 1.17 -10.01 14.94
C THR A 202 1.18 -11.55 15.01
N THR A 203 0.53 -12.20 14.05
CA THR A 203 0.54 -13.66 13.84
C THR A 203 1.65 -14.11 12.92
N ARG A 204 2.15 -15.34 13.10
CA ARG A 204 3.08 -15.95 12.14
C ARG A 204 2.37 -16.25 10.82
N VAL A 205 2.80 -15.58 9.76
CA VAL A 205 2.32 -15.79 8.39
C VAL A 205 3.32 -16.67 7.64
N PRO A 206 2.92 -17.80 7.03
CA PRO A 206 3.82 -18.58 6.20
C PRO A 206 4.28 -17.76 4.98
N ASN A 207 5.61 -17.68 4.75
CA ASN A 207 6.17 -16.90 3.63
C ASN A 207 5.59 -17.29 2.27
N ARG A 208 5.23 -18.56 2.07
CA ARG A 208 4.60 -19.04 0.84
C ARG A 208 3.26 -18.36 0.57
N ASP A 209 2.44 -18.19 1.61
CA ASP A 209 1.11 -17.59 1.48
C ASP A 209 1.24 -16.07 1.32
N ALA A 210 2.17 -15.45 2.06
CA ALA A 210 2.48 -14.02 1.94
C ALA A 210 3.02 -13.65 0.54
N LEU A 211 3.88 -14.48 -0.06
CA LEU A 211 4.40 -14.24 -1.41
C LEU A 211 3.30 -14.26 -2.47
N VAL A 212 2.33 -15.18 -2.36
CA VAL A 212 1.21 -15.28 -3.32
C VAL A 212 0.28 -14.07 -3.18
N GLY A 213 -0.13 -13.73 -1.96
CA GLY A 213 -0.98 -12.56 -1.74
C GLY A 213 -0.30 -11.25 -2.13
N ALA A 214 1.00 -11.12 -1.83
CA ALA A 214 1.81 -9.98 -2.26
C ALA A 214 1.94 -9.86 -3.78
N PHE A 215 2.05 -11.00 -4.48
CA PHE A 215 2.15 -11.00 -5.95
C PHE A 215 0.84 -10.52 -6.58
N VAL A 216 -0.30 -11.01 -6.08
CA VAL A 216 -1.62 -10.57 -6.56
C VAL A 216 -1.82 -9.08 -6.27
N ALA A 217 -1.47 -8.61 -5.06
CA ALA A 217 -1.53 -7.19 -4.71
C ALA A 217 -0.64 -6.34 -5.62
N ALA A 218 0.59 -6.79 -5.91
CA ALA A 218 1.51 -6.10 -6.79
C ALA A 218 0.96 -5.97 -8.22
N LEU A 219 0.41 -7.05 -8.78
CA LEU A 219 -0.22 -7.01 -10.11
C LEU A 219 -1.40 -6.04 -10.14
N LEU A 220 -2.27 -6.07 -9.12
CA LEU A 220 -3.39 -5.16 -9.01
C LEU A 220 -2.95 -3.70 -8.81
N PHE A 221 -1.86 -3.47 -8.08
CA PHE A 221 -1.28 -2.14 -7.88
C PHE A 221 -0.69 -1.57 -9.17
N GLU A 222 0.06 -2.37 -9.93
CA GLU A 222 0.56 -1.98 -11.26
C GLU A 222 -0.58 -1.72 -12.24
N ALA A 223 -1.61 -2.57 -12.25
CA ALA A 223 -2.82 -2.35 -13.04
C ALA A 223 -3.56 -1.08 -12.57
N GLY A 224 -3.64 -0.85 -11.27
CA GLY A 224 -4.22 0.33 -10.64
C GLY A 224 -3.53 1.61 -11.07
N LYS A 225 -2.19 1.65 -11.08
CA LYS A 225 -1.41 2.81 -11.58
C LYS A 225 -1.78 3.17 -13.02
N LYS A 226 -1.84 2.16 -13.89
CA LYS A 226 -2.24 2.35 -15.29
C LYS A 226 -3.70 2.79 -15.42
N GLY A 227 -4.61 2.17 -14.67
CA GLY A 227 -6.03 2.53 -14.64
C GLY A 227 -6.27 3.95 -14.12
N PHE A 228 -5.50 4.39 -13.14
CA PHE A 228 -5.59 5.74 -12.59
C PHE A 228 -5.00 6.79 -13.52
N ALA A 229 -3.90 6.48 -14.22
CA ALA A 229 -3.39 7.31 -15.30
C ALA A 229 -4.43 7.48 -16.43
N LEU A 230 -5.12 6.39 -16.80
CA LEU A 230 -6.24 6.43 -17.75
C LEU A 230 -7.40 7.29 -17.22
N TYR A 231 -7.75 7.16 -15.95
CA TYR A 231 -8.82 7.94 -15.32
C TYR A 231 -8.57 9.44 -15.38
N ILE A 232 -7.36 9.90 -15.00
CA ILE A 232 -7.02 11.33 -15.05
C ILE A 232 -7.01 11.86 -16.49
N THR A 233 -6.54 11.05 -17.44
CA THR A 233 -6.43 11.48 -18.86
C THR A 233 -7.77 11.48 -19.59
N MET A 234 -8.68 10.53 -19.29
CA MET A 234 -10.01 10.46 -19.92
C MET A 234 -11.05 11.39 -19.30
N PHE A 235 -10.87 11.83 -18.05
CA PHE A 235 -11.83 12.67 -17.35
C PHE A 235 -11.26 14.05 -16.92
N PRO A 236 -10.75 14.87 -17.86
CA PRO A 236 -10.23 16.21 -17.55
C PRO A 236 -11.33 17.16 -17.04
N SER A 237 -12.60 16.83 -17.28
CA SER A 237 -13.78 17.59 -16.86
C SER A 237 -13.80 17.91 -15.37
N TYR A 238 -13.27 17.01 -14.52
CA TYR A 238 -13.15 17.25 -13.08
C TYR A 238 -12.21 18.41 -12.76
N GLN A 239 -11.08 18.50 -13.48
CA GLN A 239 -10.14 19.61 -13.34
C GLN A 239 -10.72 20.91 -13.94
N LEU A 240 -11.52 20.82 -15.00
CA LEU A 240 -12.18 21.98 -15.62
C LEU A 240 -13.22 22.64 -14.70
N ILE A 241 -13.97 21.85 -13.92
CA ILE A 241 -15.03 22.36 -13.03
C ILE A 241 -14.45 22.84 -11.70
N TYR A 242 -13.56 22.05 -11.07
CA TYR A 242 -13.08 22.28 -9.71
C TYR A 242 -11.69 22.93 -9.64
N GLY A 243 -11.00 23.09 -10.78
CA GLY A 243 -9.65 23.65 -10.82
C GLY A 243 -8.68 22.89 -9.92
N VAL A 244 -7.88 23.63 -9.15
CA VAL A 244 -6.90 23.06 -8.19
C VAL A 244 -7.57 22.20 -7.11
N LEU A 245 -8.82 22.48 -6.75
CA LEU A 245 -9.54 21.71 -5.74
C LEU A 245 -9.85 20.27 -6.19
N ALA A 246 -9.79 19.98 -7.50
CA ALA A 246 -9.95 18.63 -8.03
C ALA A 246 -8.88 17.65 -7.49
N VAL A 247 -7.72 18.15 -7.07
CA VAL A 247 -6.63 17.33 -6.52
C VAL A 247 -7.09 16.54 -5.29
N ILE A 248 -7.93 17.13 -4.42
CA ILE A 248 -8.38 16.49 -3.18
C ILE A 248 -9.21 15.22 -3.45
N PRO A 249 -10.33 15.26 -4.19
CA PRO A 249 -11.12 14.05 -4.47
C PRO A 249 -10.36 13.05 -5.35
N ILE A 250 -9.54 13.51 -6.31
CA ILE A 250 -8.72 12.64 -7.15
C ILE A 250 -7.72 11.85 -6.29
N LEU A 251 -7.05 12.53 -5.36
CA LEU A 251 -6.13 11.89 -4.42
C LEU A 251 -6.87 10.94 -3.47
N PHE A 252 -8.06 11.31 -3.00
CA PHE A 252 -8.89 10.44 -2.16
C PHE A 252 -9.21 9.12 -2.86
N VAL A 253 -9.68 9.18 -4.11
CA VAL A 253 -9.98 7.99 -4.92
C VAL A 253 -8.74 7.12 -5.09
N TRP A 254 -7.58 7.71 -5.37
CA TRP A 254 -6.32 6.99 -5.53
C TRP A 254 -5.90 6.24 -4.27
N VAL A 255 -5.91 6.94 -3.13
CA VAL A 255 -5.49 6.38 -1.84
C VAL A 255 -6.48 5.30 -1.41
N TYR A 256 -7.79 5.53 -1.58
CA TYR A 256 -8.83 4.54 -1.32
C TYR A 256 -8.62 3.27 -2.15
N TRP A 257 -8.41 3.41 -3.46
CA TRP A 257 -8.17 2.30 -4.37
C TRP A 257 -6.92 1.51 -3.99
N THR A 258 -5.85 2.21 -3.61
CA THR A 258 -4.61 1.60 -3.12
C THR A 258 -4.86 0.75 -1.88
N TRP A 259 -5.63 1.25 -0.91
CA TRP A 259 -5.97 0.49 0.29
C TRP A 259 -6.86 -0.71 -0.01
N CYS A 260 -7.82 -0.61 -0.94
CA CYS A 260 -8.58 -1.77 -1.39
C CYS A 260 -7.68 -2.88 -1.94
N ILE A 261 -6.65 -2.53 -2.71
CA ILE A 261 -5.67 -3.50 -3.24
C ILE A 261 -4.84 -4.12 -2.10
N VAL A 262 -4.35 -3.28 -1.17
CA VAL A 262 -3.55 -3.73 -0.03
C VAL A 262 -4.33 -4.72 0.84
N LEU A 263 -5.58 -4.39 1.17
CA LEU A 263 -6.42 -5.24 2.02
C LEU A 263 -6.87 -6.50 1.30
N LEU A 264 -7.18 -6.42 0.00
CA LEU A 264 -7.51 -7.60 -0.79
C LEU A 264 -6.34 -8.60 -0.85
N GLY A 265 -5.11 -8.14 -1.01
CA GLY A 265 -3.93 -9.01 -0.97
C GLY A 265 -3.69 -9.64 0.42
N ALA A 266 -4.03 -8.92 1.48
CA ALA A 266 -4.03 -9.44 2.85
C ALA A 266 -5.08 -10.55 3.03
N GLU A 267 -6.32 -10.34 2.57
CA GLU A 267 -7.38 -11.35 2.60
C GLU A 267 -7.00 -12.62 1.83
N ILE A 268 -6.41 -12.47 0.65
CA ILE A 268 -5.88 -13.58 -0.14
C ILE A 268 -4.82 -14.34 0.66
N THR A 269 -3.90 -13.64 1.31
CA THR A 269 -2.85 -14.25 2.13
C THR A 269 -3.43 -15.10 3.26
N VAL A 270 -4.41 -14.58 4.00
CA VAL A 270 -5.03 -15.27 5.13
C VAL A 270 -5.86 -16.47 4.66
N THR A 271 -6.69 -16.29 3.64
CA THR A 271 -7.60 -17.32 3.13
C THR A 271 -6.86 -18.51 2.53
N LEU A 272 -5.67 -18.32 1.95
CA LEU A 272 -4.81 -19.43 1.49
C LEU A 272 -4.39 -20.35 2.65
N GLY A 273 -4.00 -19.75 3.78
CA GLY A 273 -3.64 -20.49 4.99
C GLY A 273 -4.85 -21.17 5.62
N GLU A 274 -6.00 -20.49 5.69
CA GLU A 274 -7.23 -21.05 6.26
C GLU A 274 -7.81 -22.18 5.41
N TYR A 275 -7.86 -22.02 4.10
CA TYR A 275 -8.35 -23.06 3.20
C TYR A 275 -7.51 -24.34 3.30
N ARG A 276 -6.18 -24.21 3.44
CA ARG A 276 -5.29 -25.35 3.67
C ARG A 276 -5.62 -26.08 4.98
N LYS A 277 -5.89 -25.34 6.06
CA LYS A 277 -6.28 -25.92 7.36
C LYS A 277 -7.63 -26.62 7.29
N LEU A 278 -8.62 -26.00 6.66
CA LEU A 278 -9.96 -26.58 6.48
C LEU A 278 -9.91 -27.86 5.65
N LYS A 279 -9.08 -27.88 4.61
CA LYS A 279 -8.89 -29.08 3.78
C LYS A 279 -8.28 -30.24 4.57
N LEU A 280 -7.24 -29.98 5.36
CA LEU A 280 -6.61 -31.00 6.21
C LEU A 280 -7.58 -31.55 7.27
N ALA A 281 -8.41 -30.68 7.88
CA ALA A 281 -9.41 -31.10 8.85
C ALA A 281 -10.50 -31.99 8.22
N ALA A 282 -10.90 -31.72 6.98
CA ALA A 282 -11.86 -32.56 6.25
C ALA A 282 -11.27 -33.94 5.91
N GLU A 283 -10.00 -33.99 5.46
CA GLU A 283 -9.30 -35.26 5.18
C GLU A 283 -9.15 -36.13 6.44
N GLN A 284 -8.90 -35.51 7.61
CA GLN A 284 -8.84 -36.22 8.88
C GLN A 284 -10.20 -36.79 9.30
N GLN A 285 -11.29 -36.05 9.09
CA GLN A 285 -12.65 -36.51 9.42
C GLN A 285 -13.15 -37.65 8.52
N GLU A 286 -12.69 -37.71 7.27
CA GLU A 286 -12.99 -38.84 6.36
C GLU A 286 -12.19 -40.10 6.73
N ALA A 287 -10.94 -39.94 7.20
CA ALA A 287 -10.10 -41.06 7.61
C ALA A 287 -10.53 -41.72 8.93
N ASP A 288 -11.24 -40.99 9.79
CA ASP A 288 -11.70 -41.44 11.11
C ASP A 288 -13.15 -41.97 11.10
N GLN A 289 -13.80 -42.02 9.91
CA GLN A 289 -15.10 -42.66 9.74
C GLN A 289 -14.92 -44.17 9.50
N PRO A 290 -15.55 -45.04 10.32
CA PRO A 290 -15.41 -46.50 10.24
C PRO A 290 -16.09 -47.11 9.00
#